data_AF-A0A839RSI7-F1
#
_entry.id   AF-A0A839RSI7-F1
#
_cell.length_a   1.000
_cell.length_b   1.000
_cell.length_c   1.000
_cell.angle_alpha   90.00
_cell.angle_beta   90.00
_cell.angle_gamma   90.00
#
_symmetry.space_group_name_H-M   'P 1'
#
loop_
_entity.id
_entity.type
_entity.pdbx_description
1 polymer ?
#
loop_
_entity_poly.entity_id
_entity_poly.type
_entity_poly.pdbx_seq_one_letter_code
_entity_poly.pdbx_strand_id
1 'polypeptide(L)'
;MSTSAANASGHAVQTSNWTRWGVAGAVAGAVYGFLVFVVSSWVLLPLTASILGGGDPIRDMPTMVGYPTFIAEHILFGLVVGLLLIPVVRKAHPRR
;
A
#
# COMPACT_ATOMS: atom_id res chain seq x y z
N MET A 1 -6.85 -38.31 20.46
CA MET A 1 -5.58 -37.55 20.58
C MET A 1 -4.98 -37.09 19.23
N SER A 2 -5.25 -37.73 18.08
CA SER A 2 -4.64 -37.31 16.79
C SER A 2 -5.21 -36.01 16.20
N THR A 3 -6.47 -35.67 16.47
CA THR A 3 -7.15 -34.46 15.97
C THR A 3 -6.60 -33.15 16.57
N SER A 4 -6.11 -33.17 17.81
CA SER A 4 -5.57 -31.99 18.50
C SER A 4 -4.21 -31.57 17.93
N ALA A 5 -3.34 -32.54 17.64
CA ALA A 5 -2.02 -32.29 17.03
C ALA A 5 -2.12 -31.81 15.57
N ALA A 6 -3.09 -32.34 14.80
CA ALA A 6 -3.38 -31.89 13.45
C ALA A 6 -3.93 -30.44 13.41
N ASN A 7 -4.73 -30.05 14.42
CA ASN A 7 -5.25 -28.69 14.50
C ASN A 7 -4.16 -27.66 14.86
N ALA A 8 -3.29 -27.99 15.83
CA ALA A 8 -2.20 -27.11 16.26
C ALA A 8 -1.19 -26.81 15.14
N SER A 9 -0.85 -27.82 14.32
CA SER A 9 0.04 -27.65 13.16
C SER A 9 -0.60 -26.81 12.05
N GLY A 10 -1.91 -26.95 11.82
CA GLY A 10 -2.66 -26.13 10.87
C GLY A 10 -2.65 -24.64 11.23
N HIS A 11 -2.88 -24.29 12.50
CA HIS A 11 -2.81 -22.90 12.97
C HIS A 11 -1.41 -22.30 12.80
N ALA A 12 -0.35 -23.04 13.14
CA ALA A 12 1.03 -22.54 13.01
C ALA A 12 1.46 -22.28 11.55
N VAL A 13 1.02 -23.11 10.61
CA VAL A 13 1.29 -22.90 9.17
C VAL A 13 0.48 -21.72 8.62
N GLN A 14 -0.76 -21.57 9.10
CA GLN A 14 -1.62 -20.47 8.71
C GLN A 14 -1.12 -19.12 9.24
N THR A 15 -0.64 -19.04 10.48
CA THR A 15 -0.04 -17.80 11.01
C THR A 15 1.24 -17.43 10.26
N SER A 16 2.12 -18.41 9.98
CA SER A 16 3.36 -18.20 9.22
C SER A 16 3.09 -17.63 7.82
N ASN A 17 2.11 -18.18 7.10
CA ASN A 17 1.78 -17.67 5.77
C ASN A 17 1.14 -16.28 5.84
N TRP A 18 0.28 -16.01 6.82
CA TRP A 18 -0.30 -14.68 7.03
C TRP A 18 0.75 -13.62 7.32
N THR A 19 1.76 -13.93 8.15
CA THR A 19 2.85 -12.99 8.43
C THR A 19 3.66 -12.67 7.17
N ARG A 20 3.99 -13.69 6.36
CA ARG A 20 4.76 -13.50 5.11
C ARG A 20 4.01 -12.66 4.09
N TRP A 21 2.73 -12.96 3.84
CA TRP A 21 1.90 -12.18 2.92
C TRP A 21 1.60 -10.77 3.46
N GLY A 22 1.46 -10.62 4.78
CA GLY A 22 1.34 -9.34 5.46
C GLY A 22 2.54 -8.43 5.22
N VAL A 23 3.75 -8.95 5.48
CA VAL A 23 5.00 -8.21 5.25
C VAL A 23 5.20 -7.90 3.77
N ALA A 24 5.01 -8.87 2.88
CA ALA A 24 5.16 -8.65 1.44
C ALA A 24 4.17 -7.59 0.92
N GLY A 25 2.90 -7.65 1.35
CA GLY A 25 1.89 -6.66 1.02
C GLY A 25 2.21 -5.26 1.56
N ALA A 26 2.69 -5.18 2.80
CA ALA A 26 3.12 -3.91 3.39
C ALA A 26 4.31 -3.29 2.64
N VAL A 27 5.36 -4.06 2.34
CA VAL A 27 6.53 -3.56 1.60
C VAL A 27 6.14 -3.12 0.18
N ALA A 28 5.41 -3.97 -0.55
CA ALA A 28 4.94 -3.63 -1.89
C ALA A 28 4.03 -2.39 -1.87
N GLY A 29 3.15 -2.29 -0.89
CA GLY A 29 2.29 -1.14 -0.65
C GLY A 29 3.08 0.14 -0.38
N ALA A 30 4.07 0.11 0.51
CA ALA A 30 4.91 1.27 0.83
C ALA A 30 5.68 1.77 -0.40
N VAL A 31 6.27 0.84 -1.19
CA VAL A 31 6.95 1.17 -2.45
C VAL A 31 5.97 1.81 -3.44
N TYR A 32 4.77 1.24 -3.57
CA TYR A 32 3.73 1.82 -4.41
C TYR A 32 3.32 3.22 -3.95
N GLY A 33 3.09 3.43 -2.65
CA GLY A 33 2.79 4.74 -2.08
C GLY A 33 3.87 5.77 -2.38
N PHE A 34 5.15 5.40 -2.25
CA PHE A 34 6.27 6.25 -2.64
C PHE A 34 6.25 6.60 -4.13
N LEU A 35 5.97 5.64 -5.02
CA LEU A 35 5.82 5.91 -6.45
C LEU A 35 4.66 6.88 -6.73
N VAL A 36 3.53 6.73 -6.03
CA VAL A 36 2.42 7.68 -6.12
C VAL A 36 2.86 9.07 -5.66
N PHE A 37 3.60 9.20 -4.56
CA PHE A 37 4.15 10.49 -4.13
C PHE A 37 5.00 11.15 -5.23
N VAL A 38 5.88 10.39 -5.87
CA VAL A 38 6.74 10.90 -6.96
C VAL A 38 5.88 11.34 -8.14
N VAL A 39 5.02 10.46 -8.63
CA VAL A 39 4.15 10.75 -9.77
C VAL A 39 3.21 11.93 -9.47
N SER A 40 2.70 12.03 -8.25
CA SER A 40 1.85 13.13 -7.80
C SER A 40 2.59 14.46 -7.80
N SER A 41 3.76 14.51 -7.17
CA SER A 41 4.52 15.76 -6.96
C SER A 41 4.98 16.39 -8.28
N TRP A 42 5.40 15.56 -9.25
CA TRP A 42 6.01 16.05 -10.49
C TRP A 42 5.12 15.95 -11.73
N VAL A 43 4.07 15.15 -11.71
CA VAL A 43 3.21 14.93 -12.89
C VAL A 43 1.76 15.28 -12.61
N LEU A 44 1.09 14.60 -11.65
CA LEU A 44 -0.36 14.78 -11.49
C LEU A 44 -0.72 16.15 -10.95
N LEU A 45 -0.04 16.67 -9.92
CA LEU A 45 -0.38 17.97 -9.36
C LEU A 45 -0.17 19.12 -10.37
N PRO A 46 0.97 19.23 -11.07
CA PRO A 46 1.14 20.24 -12.12
C PRO A 46 0.12 20.11 -13.26
N LEU A 47 -0.19 18.88 -13.67
CA LEU A 47 -1.18 18.61 -14.72
C LEU A 47 -2.61 18.95 -14.27
N THR A 48 -2.95 18.61 -13.03
CA THR A 48 -4.27 18.90 -12.46
C THR A 48 -4.46 20.40 -12.29
N ALA A 49 -3.42 21.11 -11.84
CA ALA A 49 -3.43 22.56 -11.75
C ALA A 49 -3.68 23.25 -13.10
N SER A 50 -3.13 22.71 -14.19
CA SER A 50 -3.30 23.28 -15.53
C SER A 50 -4.66 22.96 -16.16
N ILE A 51 -5.21 21.76 -15.94
CA ILE A 51 -6.50 21.34 -16.52
C ILE A 51 -7.68 21.90 -15.73
N LEU A 52 -7.62 21.86 -14.39
CA LEU A 52 -8.73 22.26 -13.53
C LEU A 52 -8.66 23.73 -13.10
N GLY A 53 -7.64 24.48 -13.55
CA GLY A 53 -7.45 25.89 -13.19
C GLY A 53 -7.11 26.12 -11.71
N GLY A 54 -6.63 25.08 -11.01
CA GLY A 54 -6.34 25.15 -9.57
C GLY A 54 -5.05 25.88 -9.21
N GLY A 55 -4.26 26.31 -10.20
CA GLY A 55 -3.10 27.19 -10.03
C GLY A 55 -2.08 26.70 -8.99
N ASP A 56 -1.44 27.65 -8.32
CA ASP A 56 -0.38 27.41 -7.34
C ASP A 56 -0.83 26.55 -6.15
N PRO A 57 -2.04 26.69 -5.57
CA PRO A 57 -2.47 25.82 -4.46
C PRO A 57 -2.46 24.31 -4.77
N ILE A 58 -2.81 23.90 -5.99
CA ILE A 58 -2.75 22.47 -6.37
C ILE A 58 -1.31 22.08 -6.71
N ARG A 59 -0.63 22.92 -7.49
CA ARG A 59 0.73 22.65 -7.98
C ARG A 59 1.75 22.53 -6.83
N ASP A 60 1.66 23.42 -5.86
CA ASP A 60 2.62 23.58 -4.77
C ASP A 60 2.15 22.94 -3.46
N MET A 61 1.12 22.09 -3.52
CA MET A 61 0.62 21.36 -2.35
C MET A 61 1.73 20.67 -1.53
N PRO A 62 2.76 20.02 -2.12
CA PRO A 62 3.83 19.38 -1.35
C PRO A 62 4.66 20.37 -0.52
N THR A 63 4.86 21.61 -0.99
CA THR A 63 5.59 22.63 -0.22
C THR A 63 4.70 23.28 0.83
N MET A 64 3.42 23.48 0.53
CA MET A 64 2.46 24.06 1.47
C MET A 64 2.23 23.19 2.71
N VAL A 65 2.09 21.87 2.53
CA VAL A 65 1.90 20.92 3.66
C VAL A 65 3.22 20.44 4.25
N GLY A 66 4.32 20.67 3.53
CA GLY A 66 5.65 20.16 3.84
C GLY A 66 5.89 18.76 3.25
N TYR A 67 7.01 18.62 2.55
CA TYR A 67 7.42 17.36 1.93
C TYR A 67 7.42 16.14 2.87
N PRO A 68 7.90 16.25 4.14
CA PRO A 68 7.87 15.11 5.06
C PRO A 68 6.46 14.61 5.38
N THR A 69 5.50 15.52 5.54
CA THR A 69 4.09 15.15 5.75
C THR A 69 3.53 14.51 4.49
N PHE A 70 3.73 15.15 3.33
CA PHE A 70 3.18 14.70 2.06
C PHE A 70 3.66 13.29 1.68
N ILE A 71 4.96 13.00 1.83
CA ILE A 71 5.50 11.66 1.56
C ILE A 71 4.98 10.63 2.57
N ALA A 72 4.86 10.98 3.86
CA ALA A 72 4.38 10.07 4.89
C ALA A 72 2.93 9.64 4.65
N GLU A 73 2.05 10.58 4.26
CA GLU A 73 0.67 10.29 3.90
C GLU A 73 0.59 9.32 2.71
N HIS A 74 1.43 9.51 1.70
CA HIS A 74 1.48 8.64 0.52
C HIS A 74 2.00 7.23 0.85
N ILE A 75 3.01 7.12 1.71
CA ILE A 75 3.51 5.83 2.19
C ILE A 75 2.41 5.12 3.00
N LEU A 76 1.72 5.83 3.89
CA LEU A 76 0.62 5.28 4.68
C LEU A 76 -0.53 4.82 3.79
N PHE A 77 -0.91 5.62 2.80
CA PHE A 77 -1.87 5.24 1.77
C PHE A 77 -1.45 3.93 1.07
N GLY A 78 -0.20 3.86 0.63
CA GLY A 78 0.36 2.67 -0.01
C GLY A 78 0.33 1.44 0.90
N LEU A 79 0.70 1.58 2.18
CA LEU A 79 0.62 0.52 3.19
C LEU A 79 -0.81 -0.03 3.31
N VAL A 80 -1.79 0.87 3.44
CA VAL A 80 -3.20 0.49 3.56
C VAL A 80 -3.66 -0.25 2.31
N VAL A 81 -3.36 0.26 1.11
CA VAL A 81 -3.69 -0.39 -0.16
C VAL A 81 -3.05 -1.78 -0.27
N GLY A 82 -1.76 -1.88 0.06
CA GLY A 82 -1.02 -3.15 0.01
C GLY A 82 -1.62 -4.21 0.93
N LEU A 83 -2.01 -3.83 2.14
CA LEU A 83 -2.67 -4.73 3.10
C LEU A 83 -4.08 -5.13 2.64
N LEU A 84 -4.87 -4.19 2.11
CA LEU A 84 -6.23 -4.45 1.62
C LEU A 84 -6.26 -5.40 0.40
N LEU A 85 -5.20 -5.42 -0.41
CA LEU A 85 -5.12 -6.27 -1.61
C LEU A 85 -4.64 -7.70 -1.34
N ILE A 86 -4.10 -8.00 -0.15
CA ILE A 86 -3.69 -9.37 0.23
C ILE A 86 -4.77 -10.43 -0.06
N PRO A 87 -6.03 -10.29 0.38
CA PRO A 87 -7.07 -11.28 0.09
C PRO A 87 -7.37 -11.42 -1.40
N VAL A 88 -7.25 -10.34 -2.19
CA VAL A 88 -7.48 -10.35 -3.65
C VAL A 88 -6.40 -11.17 -4.35
N VAL A 89 -5.13 -10.89 -4.04
CA VAL A 89 -3.97 -11.61 -4.61
C VAL A 89 -4.01 -13.10 -4.26
N ARG A 90 -4.43 -13.45 -3.03
CA ARG A 90 -4.55 -14.85 -2.60
C ARG A 90 -5.62 -15.63 -3.38
N LYS A 91 -6.73 -14.99 -3.78
CA LYS A 91 -7.76 -15.63 -4.61
C LYS A 91 -7.30 -15.86 -6.05
N ALA A 92 -6.45 -14.98 -6.58
CA ALA A 92 -5.93 -15.07 -7.95
C ALA A 92 -4.96 -16.24 -8.16
N HIS A 93 -4.39 -16.81 -7.09
CA HIS A 93 -3.62 -18.06 -7.13
C HIS A 93 -4.43 -19.24 -6.54
N PRO A 94 -5.41 -19.80 -7.28
CA PRO A 94 -5.99 -21.08 -6.91
C PRO A 94 -4.88 -22.12 -6.98
N ARG A 95 -4.56 -22.75 -5.85
CA ARG A 95 -3.63 -23.89 -5.79
C ARG A 95 -4.17 -24.98 -6.71
N ARG A 96 -3.54 -25.14 -7.87
CA ARG A 96 -3.66 -26.35 -8.70
C ARG A 96 -2.81 -27.46 -8.08
#